data_AF-A0A7C2FFF1-F1
#
_entry.id   AF-A0A7C2FFF1-F1
#
_cell.length_a   1.000
_cell.length_b   1.000
_cell.length_c   1.000
_cell.angle_alpha   90.00
_cell.angle_beta   90.00
_cell.angle_gamma   90.00
#
_symmetry.space_group_name_H-M   'P 1'
#
loop_
_entity.id
_entity.type
_entity.pdbx_description
1 polymer ?
#
loop_
_entity_poly.entity_id
_entity_poly.type
_entity_poly.pdbx_seq_one_letter_code
_entity_poly.pdbx_strand_id
1 'polypeptide(L)' 'MPERRFVEYEARPGDSFGTLHIRIPIRRRFMPESAAQHLRNAVKESLLAVRALLDEAIRGLEGEQTRPAAR' A
#
# COMPACT_ATOMS: atom_id res chain seq x y z
N MET A 1 22.42 -15.85 -1.50
CA MET A 1 20.99 -15.83 -1.84
C MET A 1 20.48 -14.43 -1.49
N PRO A 2 20.13 -13.55 -2.45
CA PRO A 2 19.70 -12.20 -2.08
C PRO A 2 18.31 -12.27 -1.44
N GLU A 3 18.17 -11.72 -0.25
CA GLU A 3 16.90 -11.57 0.46
C GLU A 3 15.93 -10.79 -0.44
N ARG A 4 14.95 -11.47 -1.04
CA ARG A 4 13.86 -10.79 -1.76
C ARG A 4 12.98 -10.11 -0.73
N ARG A 5 13.21 -8.82 -0.47
CA ARG A 5 12.33 -8.00 0.35
C ARG A 5 11.04 -7.75 -0.43
N PHE A 6 9.94 -8.27 0.10
CA PHE A 6 8.61 -8.17 -0.49
C PHE A 6 7.97 -6.80 -0.25
N VAL A 7 8.51 -6.05 0.71
CA VAL A 7 8.05 -4.73 1.11
C VAL A 7 9.29 -3.86 1.34
N GLU A 8 9.37 -2.73 0.65
CA GLU A 8 10.38 -1.70 0.80
C GLU A 8 9.69 -0.40 1.22
N TYR A 9 10.17 0.24 2.27
CA TYR A 9 9.65 1.49 2.78
C TYR A 9 10.70 2.58 2.57
N GLU A 10 10.33 3.66 1.88
CA GLU A 10 11.18 4.81 1.66
C GLU A 10 10.53 6.04 2.31
N ALA A 11 11.18 6.58 3.35
CA ALA A 11 10.81 7.85 3.95
C ALA A 11 11.94 8.85 3.71
N ARG A 12 11.62 9.95 3.02
CA ARG A 12 12.56 11.05 2.80
C ARG A 12 12.29 12.17 3.80
N PRO A 13 13.32 12.72 4.46
CA PRO A 13 13.13 13.84 5.37
C PRO A 13 12.65 15.06 4.59
N GLY A 14 11.43 15.52 4.90
CA GLY A 14 10.76 16.64 4.23
C GLY A 14 9.48 16.25 3.47
N ASP A 15 9.23 14.96 3.23
CA ASP A 15 7.96 14.50 2.64
C ASP A 15 6.91 14.27 3.73
N SER A 16 5.69 14.77 3.52
CA SER A 16 4.57 14.59 4.45
C SER A 16 4.11 13.14 4.59
N PHE A 17 4.45 12.28 3.63
CA PHE A 17 4.05 10.87 3.59
C PHE A 17 5.19 9.99 3.04
N GLY A 18 5.45 8.85 3.69
CA GLY A 18 6.41 7.86 3.20
C GLY A 18 5.85 7.02 2.04
N THR A 19 6.72 6.53 1.16
CA THR A 19 6.33 5.67 0.04
C THR A 19 6.50 4.19 0.40
N LEU A 20 5.44 3.39 0.23
CA LEU A 20 5.45 1.94 0.45
C LEU A 20 5.49 1.20 -0.89
N HIS A 21 6.58 0.49 -1.16
CA HIS A 21 6.76 -0.35 -2.33
C HIS A 21 6.51 -1.82 -1.98
N ILE A 22 5.52 -2.46 -2.61
CA ILE A 22 5.22 -3.88 -2.42
C ILE A 22 5.58 -4.66 -3.69
N ARG A 23 6.54 -5.58 -3.58
CA ARG A 23 6.97 -6.48 -4.66
C ARG A 23 6.35 -7.86 -4.49
N ILE A 24 5.32 -8.15 -5.28
CA ILE A 24 4.67 -9.47 -5.31
C ILE A 24 5.23 -10.30 -6.47
N PRO A 25 5.99 -11.39 -6.22
CA PRO A 25 6.49 -12.22 -7.29
C PRO A 25 5.37 -13.07 -7.90
N ILE A 26 4.91 -12.69 -9.08
CA ILE A 26 3.97 -13.51 -9.86
C ILE A 26 4.75 -14.66 -10.50
N ARG A 27 4.53 -15.90 -10.05
CA ARG A 27 5.15 -17.11 -10.64
C ARG A 27 4.54 -17.40 -12.01
N ARG A 28 5.08 -16.74 -13.06
CA ARG A 28 4.60 -16.87 -14.45
C ARG A 28 4.73 -18.28 -15.05
N ARG A 29 5.59 -19.15 -14.50
CA ARG A 29 5.89 -20.48 -15.08
C ARG A 29 4.69 -21.44 -15.14
N PHE A 30 3.67 -21.22 -14.31
CA PHE A 30 2.50 -22.11 -14.20
C PHE A 30 1.17 -21.39 -14.46
N MET A 31 1.21 -20.16 -14.97
CA MET A 31 0.03 -19.30 -15.04
C MET A 31 -0.15 -18.77 -16.48
N PRO A 32 -1.26 -19.10 -17.16
CA PRO A 32 -1.54 -18.56 -18.49
C PRO A 32 -1.69 -17.03 -18.43
N GLU A 33 -1.35 -16.35 -19.53
CA GLU A 33 -1.26 -14.88 -19.56
C GLU A 33 -2.57 -14.18 -19.19
N SER A 34 -3.71 -14.74 -19.58
CA SER A 34 -5.03 -14.23 -19.20
C SER A 34 -5.24 -14.25 -17.69
N ALA A 35 -4.93 -15.37 -17.03
CA ALA A 35 -5.00 -15.49 -15.58
C ALA A 35 -4.00 -14.57 -14.86
N ALA A 36 -2.80 -14.37 -15.44
CA ALA A 36 -1.83 -13.43 -14.91
C ALA A 36 -2.34 -11.96 -14.96
N GLN A 37 -3.10 -11.60 -16.00
CA GLN A 37 -3.73 -10.28 -16.09
C GLN A 37 -4.84 -10.09 -15.06
N HIS A 38 -5.72 -11.10 -14.89
CA HIS A 38 -6.75 -11.06 -13.85
C HIS A 38 -6.15 -10.94 -12.45
N LEU A 39 -5.07 -11.68 -12.17
CA LEU A 39 -4.37 -11.59 -10.90
C LEU A 39 -3.79 -10.19 -10.66
N ARG A 40 -3.16 -9.57 -11.68
CA ARG A 40 -2.64 -8.20 -11.54
C ARG A 40 -3.76 -7.20 -11.24
N ASN A 41 -4.90 -7.34 -11.91
CA ASN A 41 -6.05 -6.48 -11.65
C ASN A 41 -6.57 -6.69 -10.22
N ALA A 42 -6.76 -7.93 -9.77
CA ALA A 42 -7.21 -8.24 -8.41
C ALA A 42 -6.25 -7.69 -7.34
N VAL A 43 -4.94 -7.84 -7.56
CA VAL A 43 -3.90 -7.26 -6.68
C VAL A 43 -4.00 -5.74 -6.64
N LYS A 44 -4.15 -5.09 -7.80
CA LYS A 44 -4.29 -3.64 -7.88
C LYS A 44 -5.52 -3.16 -7.10
N GLU A 45 -6.69 -3.78 -7.32
CA GLU A 45 -7.92 -3.41 -6.61
C GLU A 45 -7.81 -3.64 -5.09
N SER A 46 -7.13 -4.72 -4.68
CA SER A 46 -6.87 -4.99 -3.25
C SER A 46 -5.99 -3.89 -2.64
N LEU A 47 -4.94 -3.45 -3.34
CA LEU A 47 -4.08 -2.36 -2.88
C LEU A 47 -4.82 -1.02 -2.81
N LEU A 48 -5.72 -0.75 -3.76
CA LEU A 48 -6.57 0.44 -3.72
C LEU A 48 -7.55 0.41 -2.55
N ALA A 49 -8.14 -0.74 -2.23
CA ALA A 49 -8.99 -0.89 -1.06
C ALA A 49 -8.21 -0.65 0.25
N VAL A 50 -7.01 -1.22 0.37
CA VAL A 50 -6.13 -0.97 1.53
C VAL A 50 -5.77 0.52 1.63
N ARG A 51 -5.43 1.16 0.50
CA ARG A 51 -5.17 2.60 0.48
C ARG A 51 -6.37 3.41 0.98
N ALA A 52 -7.58 3.11 0.52
CA ALA A 52 -8.78 3.82 0.95
C ALA A 52 -9.02 3.69 2.46
N LEU A 53 -8.78 2.51 3.04
CA LEU A 53 -8.86 2.30 4.49
C LEU A 53 -7.80 3.12 5.24
N LEU A 54 -6.57 3.18 4.73
CA LEU A 54 -5.49 3.97 5.33
C LEU A 54 -5.77 5.48 5.22
N ASP A 55 -6.25 5.95 4.07
CA ASP A 55 -6.62 7.35 3.87
C ASP A 55 -7.74 7.77 4.85
N GLU A 56 -8.73 6.91 5.09
CA GLU A 56 -9.78 7.17 6.08
C GLU A 56 -9.27 7.13 7.53
N ALA A 57 -8.39 6.18 7.86
CA ALA A 57 -7.75 6.13 9.17
C ALA A 57 -6.89 7.36 9.45
N ILE A 58 -6.13 7.83 8.45
CA ILE A 58 -5.34 9.07 8.53
C ILE A 58 -6.26 10.27 8.76
N ARG A 59 -7.36 10.40 8.00
CA ARG A 59 -8.34 11.47 8.22
C ARG A 59 -8.93 11.46 9.63
N GLY A 60 -9.22 10.28 10.17
CA GLY A 60 -9.68 10.13 11.56
C GLY A 60 -8.65 10.67 12.55
N LEU A 61 -7.38 10.28 12.39
CA LEU A 61 -6.27 10.71 13.25
C LEU A 61 -5.95 12.21 13.11
N GLU A 62 -6.07 12.80 11.92
CA GLU A 62 -5.91 14.24 11.68
C GLU A 62 -7.10 15.04 12.24
N GLY A 63 -8.32 14.50 12.13
CA GLY A 63 -9.54 15.08 12.70
C GLY A 63 -9.56 15.07 14.23
N GLU A 64 -9.00 14.04 14.86
CA GLU A 64 -8.81 14.00 16.31
C GLU A 64 -7.75 15.00 16.79
N GLN A 65 -6.67 15.22 16.02
CA GLN A 65 -5.63 16.21 16.35
C GLN A 65 -6.11 17.67 16.22
N THR A 66 -7.12 17.93 15.37
CA THR A 66 -7.66 19.29 15.17
C THR A 66 -8.81 19.64 16.11
N ARG A 67 -9.24 18.73 16.99
CA ARG A 67 -10.18 19.05 18.06
C ARG A 67 -9.37 19.74 19.17
N PRO A 68 -9.51 21.07 19.37
CA PRO A 68 -8.90 21.69 20.54
C PRO A 68 -9.51 21.03 21.76
N ALA A 69 -8.67 20.65 22.72
CA ALA A 69 -9.13 20.21 24.03
C ALA A 69 -10.19 21.21 24.51
N ALA A 70 -11.44 20.77 24.55
CA ALA A 70 -12.50 21.58 25.11
C ALA A 70 -12.28 21.59 26.63
N ARG A 71 -11.70 22.71 27.09
CA ARG A 71 -11.42 23.13 28.46
C ARG A 71 -10.12 22.65 29.11
#